data_AF-A0A661VUA3-F1
#
_entry.id   AF-A0A661VUA3-F1
#
_cell.length_a   1.000
_cell.length_b   1.000
_cell.length_c   1.000
_cell.angle_alpha   90.00
_cell.angle_beta   90.00
_cell.angle_gamma   90.00
#
_symmetry.space_group_name_H-M   'P 1'
#
loop_
_entity.id
_entity.type
_entity.pdbx_description
1 polymer ?
#
loop_
_entity_poly.entity_id
_entity_poly.type
_entity_poly.pdbx_seq_one_letter_code
_entity_poly.pdbx_strand_id
1 'polypeptide(L)' 'MKCVVQGCPGEMEKRRIVHTFVRNGKPMVMEDLPALVCPVCGYTVLDLHILDMLFALDPETEQPVKQAPVFRLSLTPAI' A
#
# COMPACT_ATOMS: atom_id res chain seq x y z
N MET A 1 -15.81 7.53 4.41
CA MET A 1 -15.90 8.77 3.58
C MET A 1 -16.39 8.39 2.19
N LYS A 2 -17.13 9.25 1.48
CA LYS A 2 -17.51 8.95 0.08
C LYS A 2 -16.27 8.81 -0.81
N CYS A 3 -16.35 7.97 -1.84
CA CYS A 3 -15.29 7.84 -2.82
C CYS A 3 -15.05 9.18 -3.54
N VAL A 4 -13.78 9.53 -3.75
CA VAL A 4 -13.38 10.79 -4.42
C VAL A 4 -13.47 10.72 -5.94
N VAL A 5 -13.60 9.51 -6.51
CA VAL A 5 -13.77 9.32 -7.95
C VAL A 5 -15.15 9.83 -8.35
N GLN A 6 -15.19 10.81 -9.27
CA GLN A 6 -16.43 11.42 -9.74
C GLN A 6 -17.39 10.36 -10.30
N GLY A 7 -18.63 10.37 -9.80
CA GLY A 7 -19.68 9.43 -10.23
C GLY A 7 -19.63 8.05 -9.56
N CYS A 8 -18.66 7.76 -8.70
CA CYS A 8 -18.63 6.51 -7.95
C CYS A 8 -19.56 6.58 -6.72
N PRO A 9 -20.54 5.66 -6.58
CA PRO A 9 -21.45 5.64 -5.43
C PRO A 9 -20.82 5.03 -4.17
N GLY A 10 -19.58 4.54 -4.25
CA GLY A 10 -18.95 3.77 -3.19
C GLY A 10 -18.51 4.61 -1.99
N GLU A 11 -18.36 3.93 -0.86
CA GLU A 11 -17.76 4.48 0.35
C GLU A 11 -16.39 3.86 0.59
N MET A 12 -15.44 4.68 1.03
CA MET A 12 -14.08 4.24 1.33
C MET A 12 -14.05 3.47 2.65
N GLU A 13 -13.44 2.29 2.61
CA GLU A 13 -13.29 1.39 3.76
C GLU A 13 -11.82 1.20 4.13
N LYS A 14 -11.51 1.07 5.42
CA LYS A 14 -10.17 0.67 5.87
C LYS A 14 -9.94 -0.79 5.51
N ARG A 15 -8.90 -1.07 4.73
CA ARG A 15 -8.52 -2.42 4.31
C ARG A 15 -7.01 -2.61 4.39
N ARG A 16 -6.59 -3.87 4.49
CA ARG A 16 -5.20 -4.29 4.28
C ARG A 16 -5.08 -4.81 2.86
N ILE A 17 -4.17 -4.27 2.08
CA ILE A 17 -4.02 -4.59 0.66
C ILE A 17 -2.64 -5.15 0.34
N VAL A 18 -2.55 -5.77 -0.83
CA VAL A 18 -1.29 -6.04 -1.52
C VAL A 18 -1.16 -5.03 -2.66
N HIS A 19 -0.03 -4.32 -2.74
CA HIS A 19 0.23 -3.36 -3.81
C HIS A 19 1.63 -3.58 -4.38
N THR A 20 1.74 -3.66 -5.70
CA THR A 20 3.04 -3.75 -6.38
C THR A 20 3.55 -2.36 -6.71
N PHE A 21 4.81 -2.08 -6.40
CA PHE A 21 5.53 -0.87 -6.76
C PHE A 21 6.72 -1.25 -7.65
N VAL A 22 7.24 -0.28 -8.42
CA VAL A 22 8.47 -0.46 -9.20
C VAL A 22 9.48 0.55 -8.71
N ARG A 23 10.63 0.08 -8.24
CA ARG A 23 11.74 0.92 -7.79
C ARG A 23 13.00 0.51 -8.53
N ASN A 24 13.67 1.46 -9.16
CA ASN A 24 14.88 1.21 -9.97
C ASN A 24 14.70 0.08 -11.01
N GLY A 25 13.51 -0.02 -11.61
CA GLY A 25 13.17 -1.07 -12.59
C GLY A 25 12.92 -2.46 -11.99
N LYS A 26 13.01 -2.62 -10.67
CA LYS A 26 12.71 -3.88 -9.97
C LYS A 26 11.30 -3.83 -9.34
N PRO A 27 10.45 -4.85 -9.56
CA PRO A 27 9.15 -4.92 -8.90
C PRO A 27 9.31 -5.26 -7.42
N MET A 28 8.51 -4.61 -6.59
CA MET A 28 8.39 -4.86 -5.16
C MET A 28 6.92 -5.07 -4.83
N VAL A 29 6.59 -6.18 -4.18
CA VAL A 29 5.22 -6.49 -3.77
C VAL A 29 5.08 -6.18 -2.29
N MET A 30 4.31 -5.16 -1.95
CA MET A 30 4.06 -4.80 -0.55
C MET A 30 2.79 -5.48 -0.08
N GLU A 31 2.85 -6.26 0.98
CA GLU A 31 1.68 -6.88 1.60
C GLU A 31 1.31 -6.22 2.94
N ASP A 32 0.06 -6.43 3.36
CA ASP A 32 -0.49 -5.93 4.62
C ASP A 32 -0.46 -4.38 4.76
N LEU A 33 -0.52 -3.68 3.62
CA LEU A 33 -0.53 -2.22 3.61
C LEU A 33 -1.91 -1.69 4.03
N PRO A 34 -1.99 -0.82 5.06
CA PRO A 34 -3.23 -0.17 5.43
C PRO A 34 -3.58 0.89 4.40
N ALA A 35 -4.81 0.85 3.91
CA ALA A 35 -5.32 1.80 2.94
C ALA A 35 -6.80 2.07 3.17
N LEU A 36 -7.27 3.19 2.62
CA LEU A 36 -8.68 3.39 2.36
C LEU A 36 -8.97 2.92 0.94
N VAL A 37 -9.91 2.00 0.77
CA VAL A 37 -10.25 1.41 -0.53
C VAL A 37 -11.73 1.55 -0.79
N CYS A 38 -12.09 2.00 -1.97
CA CYS A 38 -13.47 1.92 -2.46
C CYS A 38 -13.76 0.50 -2.95
N PRO A 39 -14.75 -0.23 -2.37
CA PRO A 39 -15.07 -1.58 -2.81
C PRO A 39 -15.74 -1.62 -4.19
N VAL A 40 -16.25 -0.49 -4.68
CA VAL A 40 -16.94 -0.39 -5.97
C VAL A 40 -15.97 -0.21 -7.12
N CYS A 41 -15.07 0.79 -7.03
CA CYS A 41 -14.17 1.13 -8.14
C CYS A 41 -12.70 0.77 -7.89
N GLY A 42 -12.34 0.31 -6.70
CA GLY A 42 -10.96 -0.05 -6.34
C GLY A 42 -10.03 1.14 -6.08
N TYR A 43 -10.54 2.39 -6.12
CA TYR A 43 -9.72 3.56 -5.80
C TYR A 43 -9.14 3.43 -4.40
N THR A 44 -7.83 3.67 -4.29
CA THR A 44 -7.04 3.38 -3.10
C THR A 44 -6.34 4.65 -2.65
N VAL A 45 -6.41 4.96 -1.37
CA VAL A 45 -5.71 6.07 -0.73
C VAL A 45 -4.78 5.51 0.33
N LEU A 46 -3.50 5.85 0.23
CA LEU A 46 -2.47 5.57 1.22
C LEU A 46 -2.21 6.83 2.04
N ASP A 47 -1.92 6.64 3.33
CA ASP A 47 -1.48 7.72 4.20
C ASP A 47 -0.05 8.17 3.83
N LEU A 48 0.27 9.45 4.03
CA LEU A 48 1.59 9.99 3.74
C LEU A 48 2.69 9.28 4.52
N HIS A 49 2.44 8.91 5.78
CA HIS A 49 3.41 8.16 6.58
C HIS A 49 3.74 6.79 5.95
N ILE A 50 2.76 6.13 5.34
CA ILE A 50 2.99 4.87 4.60
C ILE A 50 3.88 5.13 3.39
N LEU A 51 3.65 6.22 2.65
CA LEU A 51 4.51 6.60 1.53
C LEU A 51 5.95 6.87 1.97
N ASP A 52 6.16 7.58 3.08
CA ASP A 52 7.49 7.84 3.63
C ASP A 52 8.25 6.54 3.93
N MET A 53 7.58 5.58 4.56
CA MET A 53 8.17 4.26 4.83
C MET A 53 8.46 3.46 3.56
N LEU A 54 7.58 3.52 2.56
CA LEU A 54 7.82 2.89 1.25
C LEU A 54 9.05 3.49 0.55
N PHE A 55 9.23 4.81 0.64
CA PHE A 55 10.40 5.48 0.08
C PHE A 55 11.69 5.21 0.88
N ALA A 56 11.59 4.96 2.19
CA ALA A 56 12.73 4.57 3.01
C ALA A 56 13.18 3.12 2.76
N LEU A 57 12.27 2.23 2.33
CA LEU A 57 12.57 0.82 2.07
C LEU A 57 13.45 0.63 0.82
N ASP A 58 14.70 0.21 1.01
CA ASP A 58 15.60 -0.10 -0.10
C ASP A 58 15.65 -1.61 -0.39
N PRO A 59 15.10 -2.08 -1.55
CA PRO A 59 15.07 -3.49 -1.91
C PRO A 59 16.45 -4.13 -2.12
N GLU A 60 17.53 -3.34 -2.25
CA GLU A 60 18.89 -3.90 -2.36
C GLU A 60 19.47 -4.28 -1.00
N THR A 61 18.95 -3.71 0.09
CA THR A 61 19.45 -3.96 1.46
C THR A 61 18.48 -4.75 2.31
N GLU A 62 17.19 -4.67 2.01
CA GLU A 62 16.14 -5.43 2.69
C GLU A 62 15.90 -6.79 2.05
N GLN A 63 15.73 -7.83 2.87
CA GLN A 63 15.42 -9.17 2.37
C GLN A 63 13.91 -9.36 2.22
N PRO A 64 13.45 -9.90 1.08
CA PRO A 64 12.06 -10.29 0.91
C PRO A 64 11.61 -11.30 1.98
N VAL A 65 10.36 -11.18 2.44
CA VAL A 65 9.77 -12.12 3.41
C VAL A 65 9.25 -13.41 2.74
N LYS A 66 9.26 -13.47 1.40
CA LYS A 66 8.82 -14.64 0.60
C LYS A 66 9.76 -14.83 -0.61
N GLN A 67 9.54 -15.89 -1.40
CA GLN A 67 10.35 -16.20 -2.59
C GLN A 67 10.19 -15.17 -3.73
N ALA A 68 8.99 -14.63 -3.92
CA ALA A 68 8.79 -13.42 -4.72
C ALA A 68 9.31 -12.20 -3.96
N PRO A 69 9.62 -11.06 -4.61
CA PRO A 69 10.10 -9.84 -3.93
C PRO A 69 8.98 -9.17 -3.12
N VAL A 70 8.50 -9.89 -2.09
CA VAL A 70 7.43 -9.48 -1.19
C VAL A 70 8.05 -8.88 0.04
N PHE A 71 7.60 -7.70 0.42
CA PHE A 71 8.06 -6.94 1.58
C PHE A 71 6.86 -6.58 2.45
N ARG A 72 7.12 -6.33 3.73
CA ARG A 72 6.13 -5.88 4.70
C ARG A 72 6.70 -4.71 5.48
N LEU A 73 5.93 -3.64 5.63
CA LEU A 73 6.34 -2.52 6.48
C LEU A 73 6.15 -2.90 7.95
N SER A 74 7.13 -2.56 8.79
CA SER A 74 7.00 -2.63 10.24
C SER A 74 6.20 -1.43 10.73
N LEU A 75 4.87 -1.53 10.60
CA LEU A 75 3.94 -0.47 10.98
C LEU A 75 3.67 -0.54 12.49
N THR A 76 4.25 0.38 13.25
CA THR A 76 3.77 0.64 14.60
C THR A 76 2.35 1.22 14.47
N PRO A 77 1.33 0.71 15.19
CA PRO A 77 0.02 1.34 15.16
C PRO A 77 0.16 2.80 15.59
N ALA A 78 -0.32 3.73 14.76
CA ALA A 78 -0.50 5.11 15.21
C ALA A 78 -1.48 5.08 16.39
N ILE A 79 -1.00 5.53 17.56
CA ILE A 79 -1.75 5.61 18.83
C ILE A 79 -2.93 6.57 18.66
#